data_AF-A0A7K0SUA9-F1
#
_entry.id   AF-A0A7K0SUA9-F1
#
_cell.length_a   1.000
_cell.length_b   1.000
_cell.length_c   1.000
_cell.angle_alpha   90.00
_cell.angle_beta   90.00
_cell.angle_gamma   90.00
#
_symmetry.space_group_name_H-M   'P 1'
#
loop_
_entity.id
_entity.type
_entity.pdbx_description
1 polymer ?
#
loop_
_entity_poly.entity_id
_entity_poly.type
_entity_poly.pdbx_seq_one_letter_code
_entity_poly.pdbx_strand_id
1 'polypeptide(L)'
;MVNSNNMNQGEIDPLTTAHVMTVRGPVSPNSIGPTMTHEHIFLNFDQFYDPSGLHDPTLGEQPMSSHVGGLCRWDSCSIRDNLGQQPHKDWDMVAEELGQYLDAGGSCIVELTVEGLNPFPADVRRISEASGIHIVQGVGFYVHAFHPEWIESASVEELEQHLLSEVSEGVNKSGVIPGIMGEIGTSATLQDCEERVLRACARVARRTGLPINVHCEPPTLDVVMQILDVLVEEGHDLTRTSLSHLDEIIDIEYLETVLRRGVIVGFDSFGQDGYFSPTLKSRSDQEKMETLVALIERGYEDQLVLSMDMGKKHYLKRFGGMGYDHVLRRIIPRLRQIYGVTDVVMDKLLVTTPRRLLTIDPITLS
;
A
#
# COMPACT_ATOMS: atom_id res chain seq x y z
N MET A 1 1.44 -18.82 -48.38
CA MET A 1 1.01 -17.41 -48.32
C MET A 1 1.12 -16.98 -46.89
N VAL A 2 1.97 -15.99 -46.66
CA VAL A 2 2.21 -15.34 -45.37
C VAL A 2 0.95 -14.55 -45.03
N ASN A 3 0.29 -14.84 -43.91
CA ASN A 3 -0.65 -13.91 -43.29
C ASN A 3 0.09 -13.14 -42.21
N SER A 4 0.69 -12.05 -42.66
CA SER A 4 1.14 -10.93 -41.86
C SER A 4 -0.06 -10.16 -41.31
N ASN A 5 0.13 -9.61 -40.10
CA ASN A 5 -0.63 -8.55 -39.45
C ASN A 5 -1.86 -8.96 -38.62
N ASN A 6 -1.57 -9.30 -37.37
CA ASN A 6 -2.27 -8.76 -36.21
C ASN A 6 -1.22 -8.51 -35.09
N MET A 7 -0.34 -7.53 -35.30
CA MET A 7 0.34 -6.89 -34.17
C MET A 7 -0.65 -5.89 -33.58
N ASN A 8 -1.21 -6.22 -32.42
CA ASN A 8 -2.02 -5.30 -31.62
C ASN A 8 -1.13 -4.15 -31.12
N GLN A 9 -1.75 -3.00 -30.88
CA GLN A 9 -1.13 -1.72 -30.55
C GLN A 9 -0.11 -1.82 -29.39
N GLY A 10 1.16 -1.48 -29.68
CA GLY A 10 2.13 -0.91 -28.72
C GLY A 10 2.51 -1.73 -27.50
N GLU A 11 3.10 -2.92 -27.67
CA GLU A 11 3.80 -3.59 -26.56
C GLU A 11 4.93 -2.69 -26.02
N ILE A 12 4.88 -2.39 -24.73
CA ILE A 12 5.94 -1.66 -24.03
C ILE A 12 7.06 -2.64 -23.72
N ASP A 13 8.24 -2.39 -24.27
CA ASP A 13 9.45 -3.10 -23.86
C ASP A 13 10.00 -2.46 -22.57
N PRO A 14 9.92 -3.17 -21.42
CA PRO A 14 10.34 -2.63 -20.13
C PRO A 14 11.85 -2.34 -20.06
N LEU A 15 12.66 -2.89 -20.98
CA LEU A 15 14.10 -2.64 -21.04
C LEU A 15 14.46 -1.31 -21.72
N THR A 16 13.53 -0.73 -22.48
CA THR A 16 13.84 0.44 -23.33
C THR A 16 12.88 1.60 -23.12
N THR A 17 11.75 1.39 -22.44
CA THR A 17 10.72 2.41 -22.25
C THR A 17 10.29 2.54 -20.78
N ALA A 18 10.20 3.79 -20.30
CA ALA A 18 9.69 4.07 -18.96
C ALA A 18 8.24 3.58 -18.84
N HIS A 19 7.94 2.88 -17.75
CA HIS A 19 6.67 2.16 -17.59
C HIS A 19 6.25 2.06 -16.13
N VAL A 20 4.99 1.70 -15.91
CA VAL A 20 4.50 1.22 -14.62
C VAL A 20 4.22 -0.26 -14.76
N MET A 21 4.83 -1.08 -13.91
CA MET A 21 4.59 -2.52 -13.92
C MET A 21 3.29 -2.84 -13.18
N THR A 22 2.29 -3.33 -13.90
CA THR A 22 1.02 -3.80 -13.32
C THR A 22 0.98 -5.32 -13.32
N VAL A 23 0.02 -5.91 -12.60
CA VAL A 23 -0.21 -7.35 -12.61
C VAL A 23 -0.58 -7.92 -13.99
N ARG A 24 -0.95 -7.05 -14.94
CA ARG A 24 -1.23 -7.41 -16.34
C ARG A 24 -0.02 -7.17 -17.27
N GLY A 25 1.12 -6.75 -16.72
CA GLY A 25 2.31 -6.35 -17.44
C GLY A 25 2.54 -4.83 -17.44
N PRO A 26 3.59 -4.36 -18.15
CA PRO A 26 3.95 -2.94 -18.20
C PRO A 26 2.89 -2.12 -18.94
N VAL A 27 2.57 -0.95 -18.39
CA VAL A 27 1.68 0.05 -19.01
C VAL A 27 2.36 1.41 -19.08
N SER A 28 1.85 2.30 -19.91
CA SER A 28 2.38 3.67 -20.00
C SER A 28 2.16 4.37 -18.65
N PRO A 29 3.13 5.13 -18.12
CA PRO A 29 2.92 5.88 -16.88
C PRO A 29 1.74 6.86 -16.97
N ASN A 30 1.40 7.32 -18.18
CA ASN A 30 0.27 8.23 -18.39
C ASN A 30 -1.11 7.54 -18.39
N SER A 31 -1.17 6.21 -18.35
CA SER A 31 -2.45 5.48 -18.40
C SER A 31 -3.01 5.13 -17.01
N ILE A 32 -2.23 5.26 -15.93
CA ILE A 32 -2.66 4.79 -14.61
C ILE A 32 -3.74 5.66 -13.96
N GLY A 33 -3.83 6.95 -14.32
CA GLY A 33 -4.88 7.87 -13.83
C GLY A 33 -4.87 8.06 -12.30
N PRO A 34 -6.02 8.41 -11.69
CA PRO A 34 -6.15 8.50 -10.24
C PRO A 34 -5.79 7.18 -9.56
N THR A 35 -4.82 7.25 -8.64
CA THR A 35 -4.17 6.09 -8.03
C THR A 35 -4.30 6.11 -6.51
N MET A 36 -4.73 5.00 -5.91
CA MET A 36 -4.64 4.75 -4.46
C MET A 36 -3.34 3.99 -4.20
N THR A 37 -2.44 4.56 -3.40
CA THR A 37 -1.05 4.09 -3.30
C THR A 37 -0.79 3.05 -2.22
N HIS A 38 -1.79 2.71 -1.41
CA HIS A 38 -1.70 1.70 -0.37
C HIS A 38 -3.06 1.05 -0.15
N GLU A 39 -3.26 -0.13 -0.70
CA GLU A 39 -4.47 -0.92 -0.48
C GLU A 39 -4.14 -2.41 -0.32
N HIS A 40 -5.14 -3.14 0.16
CA HIS A 40 -5.15 -4.59 0.20
C HIS A 40 -6.46 -5.11 -0.40
N ILE A 41 -6.38 -6.03 -1.36
CA ILE A 41 -7.50 -6.61 -2.09
C ILE A 41 -7.77 -8.01 -1.59
N PHE A 42 -6.71 -8.82 -1.48
CA PHE A 42 -6.78 -10.16 -0.94
C PHE A 42 -5.59 -10.38 -0.01
N LEU A 43 -5.87 -10.80 1.22
CA LEU A 43 -4.87 -10.98 2.25
C LEU A 43 -5.37 -11.93 3.35
N ASN A 44 -4.43 -12.39 4.17
CA ASN A 44 -4.72 -13.08 5.42
C ASN A 44 -3.70 -12.69 6.48
N PHE A 45 -4.17 -12.24 7.63
CA PHE A 45 -3.31 -11.98 8.79
C PHE A 45 -4.00 -12.36 10.11
N ASP A 46 -4.76 -13.45 10.06
CA ASP A 46 -5.51 -13.96 11.22
C ASP A 46 -4.63 -14.49 12.37
N GLN A 47 -3.30 -14.46 12.22
CA GLN A 47 -2.33 -14.64 13.31
C GLN A 47 -2.54 -13.62 14.43
N PHE A 48 -3.09 -12.44 14.14
CA PHE A 48 -3.46 -11.44 15.14
C PHE A 48 -4.83 -11.66 15.77
N TYR A 49 -5.57 -12.71 15.41
CA TYR A 49 -6.87 -12.97 16.00
C TYR A 49 -6.79 -13.11 17.53
N ASP A 50 -7.49 -12.23 18.23
CA ASP A 50 -7.60 -12.25 19.68
C ASP A 50 -9.02 -11.83 20.12
N PRO A 51 -9.89 -12.79 20.48
CA PRO A 51 -11.24 -12.50 20.96
C PRO A 51 -11.28 -12.21 22.46
N SER A 52 -10.14 -12.15 23.16
CA SER A 52 -10.09 -12.04 24.62
C SER A 52 -10.67 -10.72 25.16
N GLY A 53 -10.68 -9.67 24.33
CA GLY A 53 -11.33 -8.39 24.62
C GLY A 53 -12.86 -8.43 24.58
N LEU A 54 -13.46 -9.49 24.02
CA LEU A 54 -14.91 -9.60 23.89
C LEU A 54 -15.58 -10.07 25.18
N HIS A 55 -16.74 -9.48 25.48
CA HIS A 55 -17.61 -10.00 26.54
C HIS A 55 -18.05 -11.46 26.28
N ASP A 56 -18.29 -11.79 25.01
CA ASP A 56 -18.55 -13.16 24.54
C ASP A 56 -17.52 -13.54 23.46
N PRO A 57 -16.46 -14.28 23.81
CA PRO A 57 -15.43 -14.70 22.86
C PRO A 57 -15.94 -15.57 21.72
N THR A 58 -17.13 -16.19 21.83
CA THR A 58 -17.69 -17.01 20.75
C THR A 58 -18.14 -16.19 19.54
N LEU A 59 -18.33 -14.87 19.72
CA LEU A 59 -18.55 -13.93 18.62
C LEU A 59 -17.35 -13.86 17.68
N GLY A 60 -16.13 -14.11 18.18
CA GLY A 60 -14.89 -14.01 17.40
C GLY A 60 -14.81 -14.97 16.22
N GLU A 61 -15.51 -16.10 16.29
CA GLU A 61 -15.55 -17.11 15.22
C GLU A 61 -16.76 -16.92 14.27
N GLN A 62 -17.61 -15.92 14.51
CA GLN A 62 -18.75 -15.65 13.63
C GLN A 62 -18.31 -15.02 12.31
N PRO A 63 -19.02 -15.27 11.20
CA PRO A 63 -18.77 -14.57 9.95
C PRO A 63 -18.95 -13.06 10.11
N MET A 64 -18.16 -12.29 9.35
CA MET A 64 -18.31 -10.85 9.32
C MET A 64 -19.71 -10.45 8.83
N SER A 65 -20.30 -9.46 9.49
CA SER A 65 -21.58 -8.87 9.15
C SER A 65 -21.64 -7.43 9.64
N SER A 66 -22.59 -6.65 9.13
CA SER A 66 -22.82 -5.27 9.59
C SER A 66 -23.20 -5.19 11.07
N HIS A 67 -23.67 -6.29 11.68
CA HIS A 67 -23.96 -6.36 13.11
C HIS A 67 -22.70 -6.29 13.98
N VAL A 68 -21.60 -6.90 13.53
CA VAL A 68 -20.32 -6.92 14.26
C VAL A 68 -19.32 -5.90 13.73
N GLY A 69 -19.58 -5.25 12.59
CA GLY A 69 -18.67 -4.25 12.01
C GLY A 69 -18.35 -3.08 12.96
N GLY A 70 -19.33 -2.62 13.74
CA GLY A 70 -19.10 -1.60 14.78
C GLY A 70 -18.24 -2.09 15.94
N LEU A 71 -18.32 -3.38 16.30
CA LEU A 71 -17.46 -4.00 17.30
C LEU A 71 -16.01 -4.08 16.80
N CYS A 72 -15.80 -4.40 15.53
CA CYS A 72 -14.47 -4.38 14.92
C CYS A 72 -13.83 -2.98 14.89
N ARG A 73 -14.61 -1.90 14.94
CA ARG A 73 -14.05 -0.54 15.14
C ARG A 73 -13.52 -0.31 16.54
N TRP A 74 -14.01 -1.06 17.52
CA TRP A 74 -13.56 -1.00 18.91
C TRP A 74 -12.40 -1.96 19.18
N ASP A 75 -12.45 -3.14 18.58
CA ASP A 75 -11.43 -4.16 18.71
C ASP A 75 -11.26 -4.88 17.36
N SER A 76 -10.32 -4.37 16.56
CA SER A 76 -10.18 -4.77 15.16
C SER A 76 -9.70 -6.21 14.94
N CYS A 77 -9.14 -6.83 15.97
CA CYS A 77 -8.61 -8.20 15.93
C CYS A 77 -9.52 -9.24 16.60
N SER A 78 -10.67 -8.81 17.11
CA SER A 78 -11.58 -9.66 17.88
C SER A 78 -12.43 -10.62 17.06
N ILE A 79 -12.63 -10.36 15.76
CA ILE A 79 -13.42 -11.20 14.85
C ILE A 79 -12.49 -11.78 13.79
N ARG A 80 -12.32 -13.11 13.75
CA ARG A 80 -11.38 -13.79 12.85
C ARG A 80 -11.65 -13.47 11.37
N ASP A 81 -12.92 -13.52 10.96
CA ASP A 81 -13.32 -13.24 9.57
C ASP A 81 -13.12 -11.77 9.16
N ASN A 82 -12.75 -10.88 10.09
CA ASN A 82 -12.35 -9.50 9.77
C ASN A 82 -10.92 -9.41 9.21
N LEU A 83 -10.06 -10.36 9.56
CA LEU A 83 -8.60 -10.33 9.37
C LEU A 83 -8.12 -10.98 8.06
N GLY A 84 -8.96 -10.97 7.04
CA GLY A 84 -8.60 -11.45 5.72
C GLY A 84 -9.69 -11.25 4.70
N GLN A 85 -9.31 -11.28 3.43
CA GLN A 85 -10.19 -11.19 2.26
C GLN A 85 -9.71 -12.28 1.31
N GLN A 86 -10.45 -13.39 1.24
CA GLN A 86 -9.96 -14.62 0.63
C GLN A 86 -10.57 -14.81 -0.77
N PRO A 87 -9.79 -14.98 -1.85
CA PRO A 87 -10.34 -15.06 -3.21
C PRO A 87 -11.44 -16.12 -3.37
N HIS A 88 -11.29 -17.28 -2.74
CA HIS A 88 -12.25 -18.38 -2.85
C HIS A 88 -13.59 -18.14 -2.12
N LYS A 89 -13.65 -17.15 -1.22
CA LYS A 89 -14.82 -16.84 -0.37
C LYS A 89 -15.41 -15.47 -0.67
N ASP A 90 -14.54 -14.49 -0.90
CA ASP A 90 -14.85 -13.06 -0.82
C ASP A 90 -14.80 -12.35 -2.18
N TRP A 91 -14.56 -13.09 -3.28
CA TRP A 91 -14.43 -12.53 -4.64
C TRP A 91 -15.53 -11.54 -5.01
N ASP A 92 -16.80 -11.95 -4.91
CA ASP A 92 -17.93 -11.11 -5.35
C ASP A 92 -18.03 -9.82 -4.53
N MET A 93 -17.73 -9.89 -3.23
CA MET A 93 -17.71 -8.71 -2.35
C MET A 93 -16.58 -7.76 -2.76
N VAL A 94 -15.37 -8.28 -2.96
CA VAL A 94 -14.22 -7.45 -3.36
C VAL A 94 -14.46 -6.85 -4.75
N ALA A 95 -15.00 -7.62 -5.70
CA ALA A 95 -15.35 -7.13 -7.03
C ALA A 95 -16.41 -6.01 -6.99
N GLU A 96 -17.41 -6.13 -6.12
CA GLU A 96 -18.42 -5.08 -5.90
C GLU A 96 -17.80 -3.80 -5.34
N GLU A 97 -16.92 -3.92 -4.35
CA GLU A 97 -16.22 -2.78 -3.74
C GLU A 97 -15.27 -2.07 -4.73
N LEU A 98 -14.51 -2.84 -5.52
CA LEU A 98 -13.67 -2.30 -6.60
C LEU A 98 -14.50 -1.67 -7.74
N GLY A 99 -15.68 -2.21 -8.04
CA GLY A 99 -16.62 -1.61 -8.98
C GLY A 99 -17.07 -0.20 -8.54
N GLN A 100 -17.23 0.01 -7.24
CA GLN A 100 -17.58 1.33 -6.68
C GLN A 100 -16.42 2.32 -6.73
N TYR A 101 -15.18 1.83 -6.55
CA TYR A 101 -13.96 2.61 -6.78
C TYR A 101 -13.84 3.07 -8.23
N LEU A 102 -14.04 2.17 -9.19
CA LEU A 102 -14.06 2.50 -10.61
C LEU A 102 -15.15 3.53 -10.96
N ASP A 103 -16.37 3.35 -10.46
CA ASP A 103 -17.48 4.31 -10.63
C ASP A 103 -17.19 5.69 -10.02
N ALA A 104 -16.36 5.75 -8.96
CA ALA A 104 -15.90 7.00 -8.38
C ALA A 104 -14.79 7.70 -9.20
N GLY A 105 -14.34 7.11 -10.30
CA GLY A 105 -13.26 7.62 -11.15
C GLY A 105 -11.87 7.08 -10.80
N GLY A 106 -11.80 6.06 -9.94
CA GLY A 106 -10.58 5.35 -9.62
C GLY A 106 -10.04 4.56 -10.82
N SER A 107 -8.72 4.46 -10.96
CA SER A 107 -8.09 3.88 -12.15
C SER A 107 -6.94 2.93 -11.82
N CYS A 108 -6.20 3.19 -10.73
CA CYS A 108 -5.06 2.37 -10.32
C CYS A 108 -5.00 2.15 -8.81
N ILE A 109 -4.64 0.93 -8.40
CA ILE A 109 -4.43 0.55 -7.00
C ILE A 109 -3.03 -0.04 -6.86
N VAL A 110 -2.34 0.31 -5.78
CA VAL A 110 -1.12 -0.37 -5.36
C VAL A 110 -1.50 -1.37 -4.27
N GLU A 111 -1.38 -2.66 -4.60
CA GLU A 111 -1.65 -3.80 -3.73
C GLU A 111 -0.41 -4.13 -2.90
N LEU A 112 -0.42 -3.75 -1.62
CA LEU A 112 0.76 -3.88 -0.74
C LEU A 112 0.73 -5.10 0.17
N THR A 113 -0.12 -6.09 -0.14
CA THR A 113 -0.04 -7.40 0.51
C THR A 113 1.25 -8.11 0.10
N VAL A 114 2.14 -8.34 1.07
CA VAL A 114 3.45 -8.99 0.91
C VAL A 114 3.59 -10.25 1.74
N GLU A 115 4.76 -10.91 1.70
CA GLU A 115 5.04 -12.09 2.53
C GLU A 115 4.83 -11.75 4.03
N GLY A 116 4.10 -12.62 4.74
CA GLY A 116 3.55 -12.34 6.06
C GLY A 116 2.05 -12.01 6.04
N LEU A 117 1.58 -11.25 5.04
CA LEU A 117 0.16 -10.96 4.80
C LEU A 117 -0.49 -11.92 3.79
N ASN A 118 0.27 -12.87 3.26
CA ASN A 118 -0.18 -13.98 2.42
C ASN A 118 -0.84 -13.53 1.10
N PRO A 119 -0.06 -13.03 0.12
CA PRO A 119 -0.59 -12.44 -1.11
C PRO A 119 -1.10 -13.48 -2.12
N PHE A 120 -2.10 -13.06 -2.90
CA PHE A 120 -2.75 -13.88 -3.95
C PHE A 120 -2.57 -13.28 -5.36
N PRO A 121 -1.33 -13.14 -5.86
CA PRO A 121 -1.02 -12.37 -7.07
C PRO A 121 -1.78 -12.84 -8.33
N ALA A 122 -2.00 -14.15 -8.49
CA ALA A 122 -2.77 -14.68 -9.61
C ALA A 122 -4.24 -14.24 -9.58
N ASP A 123 -4.86 -14.18 -8.40
CA ASP A 123 -6.25 -13.73 -8.25
C ASP A 123 -6.34 -12.20 -8.34
N VAL A 124 -5.34 -11.47 -7.84
CA VAL A 124 -5.20 -10.02 -8.06
C VAL A 124 -5.12 -9.69 -9.54
N ARG A 125 -4.35 -10.46 -10.32
CA ARG A 125 -4.34 -10.32 -11.79
C ARG A 125 -5.72 -10.56 -12.40
N ARG A 126 -6.40 -11.64 -12.01
CA ARG A 126 -7.74 -11.97 -12.54
C ARG A 126 -8.76 -10.87 -12.24
N ILE A 127 -8.73 -10.26 -11.05
CA ILE A 127 -9.68 -9.19 -10.70
C ILE A 127 -9.32 -7.87 -11.39
N SER A 128 -8.04 -7.59 -11.65
CA SER A 128 -7.60 -6.50 -12.53
C SER A 128 -8.12 -6.67 -13.95
N GLU A 129 -8.04 -7.89 -14.52
CA GLU A 129 -8.58 -8.21 -15.84
C GLU A 129 -10.11 -8.05 -15.89
N ALA A 130 -10.83 -8.50 -14.86
CA ALA A 130 -12.29 -8.44 -14.80
C ALA A 130 -12.84 -7.02 -14.59
N SER A 131 -12.17 -6.21 -13.75
CA SER A 131 -12.61 -4.84 -13.42
C SER A 131 -12.10 -3.78 -14.39
N GLY A 132 -10.97 -4.04 -15.07
CA GLY A 132 -10.29 -3.05 -15.89
C GLY A 132 -9.30 -2.16 -15.12
N ILE A 133 -9.35 -2.15 -13.78
CA ILE A 133 -8.49 -1.35 -12.90
C ILE A 133 -7.02 -1.80 -13.06
N HIS A 134 -6.09 -0.85 -13.15
CA HIS A 134 -4.67 -1.15 -13.05
C HIS A 134 -4.31 -1.51 -11.62
N ILE A 135 -3.59 -2.61 -11.42
CA ILE A 135 -3.13 -3.01 -10.08
C ILE A 135 -1.62 -3.20 -10.13
N VAL A 136 -0.89 -2.54 -9.24
CA VAL A 136 0.54 -2.70 -9.05
C VAL A 136 0.76 -3.61 -7.85
N GLN A 137 1.40 -4.77 -8.06
CA GLN A 137 1.69 -5.72 -6.99
C GLN A 137 2.96 -5.32 -6.23
N GLY A 138 2.86 -5.31 -4.91
CA GLY A 138 3.98 -5.18 -4.00
C GLY A 138 4.73 -6.50 -3.76
N VAL A 139 6.00 -6.39 -3.37
CA VAL A 139 6.85 -7.52 -2.94
C VAL A 139 7.72 -7.12 -1.76
N GLY A 140 7.92 -8.02 -0.80
CA GLY A 140 8.70 -7.74 0.39
C GLY A 140 8.30 -8.65 1.54
N PHE A 141 8.64 -8.24 2.75
CA PHE A 141 8.25 -8.89 3.99
C PHE A 141 7.58 -7.88 4.90
N TYR A 142 6.52 -8.31 5.58
CA TYR A 142 5.78 -7.49 6.53
C TYR A 142 6.55 -7.34 7.85
N VAL A 143 5.90 -6.98 8.96
CA VAL A 143 6.58 -6.76 10.25
C VAL A 143 7.08 -8.07 10.86
N HIS A 144 8.05 -7.97 11.78
CA HIS A 144 8.72 -9.13 12.40
C HIS A 144 7.76 -10.23 12.88
N ALA A 145 6.63 -9.85 13.49
CA ALA A 145 5.63 -10.79 14.00
C ALA A 145 5.03 -11.73 12.94
N PHE A 146 5.14 -11.39 11.65
CA PHE A 146 4.63 -12.19 10.52
C PHE A 146 5.74 -12.79 9.66
N HIS A 147 7.00 -12.58 10.02
CA HIS A 147 8.10 -13.15 9.25
C HIS A 147 8.05 -14.68 9.30
N PRO A 148 8.28 -15.35 8.16
CA PRO A 148 8.65 -16.76 8.16
C PRO A 148 9.90 -17.00 9.03
N GLU A 149 9.97 -18.16 9.68
CA GLU A 149 11.04 -18.50 10.64
C GLU A 149 12.46 -18.29 10.08
N TRP A 150 12.68 -18.53 8.78
CA TRP A 150 14.00 -18.42 8.17
C TRP A 150 14.57 -17.00 8.13
N ILE A 151 13.70 -15.97 8.16
CA ILE A 151 14.11 -14.55 8.12
C ILE A 151 14.90 -14.17 9.37
N GLU A 152 14.57 -14.78 10.50
CA GLU A 152 15.21 -14.49 11.79
C GLU A 152 16.73 -14.60 11.70
N SER A 153 17.24 -15.60 10.98
CA SER A 153 18.67 -15.86 10.80
C SER A 153 19.22 -15.53 9.41
N ALA A 154 18.37 -15.09 8.48
CA ALA A 154 18.80 -14.83 7.11
C ALA A 154 19.80 -13.67 7.03
N SER A 155 20.83 -13.84 6.21
CA SER A 155 21.73 -12.76 5.79
C SER A 155 21.04 -11.81 4.81
N VAL A 156 21.59 -10.60 4.67
CA VAL A 156 21.10 -9.62 3.68
C VAL A 156 21.21 -10.19 2.26
N GLU A 157 22.26 -10.97 1.99
CA GLU A 157 22.50 -11.60 0.68
C GLU A 157 21.47 -12.69 0.35
N GLU A 158 21.06 -13.51 1.33
CA GLU A 158 20.01 -14.51 1.15
C GLU A 158 18.65 -13.84 0.90
N LEU A 159 18.33 -12.79 1.65
CA LEU A 159 17.11 -12.00 1.47
C LEU A 159 17.10 -11.32 0.09
N GLU A 160 18.22 -10.72 -0.33
CA GLU A 160 18.36 -10.09 -1.65
C GLU A 160 18.16 -11.12 -2.77
N GLN A 161 18.74 -12.32 -2.65
CA GLN A 161 18.59 -13.37 -3.63
C GLN A 161 17.13 -13.85 -3.74
N HIS A 162 16.43 -14.03 -2.62
CA HIS A 162 15.01 -14.37 -2.60
C HIS A 162 14.17 -13.31 -3.30
N LEU A 163 14.33 -12.04 -2.92
CA LEU A 163 13.59 -10.93 -3.50
C LEU A 163 13.86 -10.75 -5.00
N LEU A 164 15.09 -10.99 -5.47
CA LEU A 164 15.38 -10.98 -6.91
C LEU A 164 14.70 -12.11 -7.68
N SER A 165 14.55 -13.29 -7.07
CA SER A 165 13.75 -14.38 -7.65
C SER A 165 12.30 -13.95 -7.77
N GLU A 166 11.70 -13.36 -6.72
CA GLU A 166 10.33 -12.83 -6.76
C GLU A 166 10.14 -11.74 -7.83
N VAL A 167 11.11 -10.82 -7.97
CA VAL A 167 11.07 -9.76 -9.00
C VAL A 167 11.24 -10.30 -10.43
N SER A 168 11.95 -11.41 -10.62
CA SER A 168 12.24 -11.95 -11.96
C SER A 168 11.29 -13.08 -12.40
N GLU A 169 10.84 -13.91 -11.47
CA GLU A 169 9.95 -15.06 -11.70
C GLU A 169 8.49 -14.75 -11.34
N GLY A 170 8.25 -13.62 -10.67
CA GLY A 170 6.95 -13.16 -10.21
C GLY A 170 6.63 -13.62 -8.79
N VAL A 171 5.79 -12.83 -8.09
CA VAL A 171 5.52 -13.01 -6.66
C VAL A 171 4.95 -14.41 -6.39
N ASN A 172 5.50 -15.15 -5.44
CA ASN A 172 5.14 -16.54 -5.12
C ASN A 172 5.13 -17.46 -6.36
N LYS A 173 6.04 -17.25 -7.31
CA LYS A 173 6.14 -17.99 -8.59
C LYS A 173 4.85 -17.95 -9.43
N SER A 174 4.05 -16.91 -9.26
CA SER A 174 2.80 -16.74 -10.01
C SER A 174 2.99 -16.23 -11.44
N GLY A 175 4.19 -15.77 -11.79
CA GLY A 175 4.47 -15.04 -13.03
C GLY A 175 3.98 -13.59 -13.02
N VAL A 176 3.46 -13.08 -11.90
CA VAL A 176 3.08 -11.68 -11.72
C VAL A 176 4.28 -10.90 -11.22
N ILE A 177 4.87 -10.07 -12.09
CA ILE A 177 6.03 -9.25 -11.77
C ILE A 177 5.59 -8.07 -10.88
N PRO A 178 6.23 -7.85 -9.72
CA PRO A 178 5.90 -6.73 -8.85
C PRO A 178 6.35 -5.39 -9.46
N GLY A 179 5.67 -4.30 -9.08
CA GLY A 179 5.99 -2.94 -9.51
C GLY A 179 6.46 -2.01 -8.40
N ILE A 180 6.51 -2.50 -7.16
CA ILE A 180 7.03 -1.77 -5.99
C ILE A 180 7.59 -2.76 -4.96
N MET A 181 8.67 -2.37 -4.28
CA MET A 181 9.12 -3.07 -3.07
C MET A 181 8.28 -2.57 -1.90
N GLY A 182 7.41 -3.39 -1.36
CA GLY A 182 6.64 -3.07 -0.17
C GLY A 182 5.22 -3.65 -0.15
N GLU A 183 4.50 -3.50 0.95
CA GLU A 183 4.93 -2.72 2.13
C GLU A 183 6.06 -3.43 2.91
N ILE A 184 7.19 -2.75 3.15
CA ILE A 184 8.26 -3.31 3.97
C ILE A 184 7.91 -3.04 5.43
N GLY A 185 7.68 -4.09 6.20
CA GLY A 185 7.31 -3.99 7.61
C GLY A 185 8.40 -3.43 8.50
N THR A 186 8.07 -2.38 9.25
CA THR A 186 8.88 -1.92 10.39
C THR A 186 8.00 -1.79 11.63
N SER A 187 8.43 -2.44 12.71
CA SER A 187 7.74 -2.38 14.01
C SER A 187 8.01 -1.04 14.71
N ALA A 188 7.28 -0.76 15.80
CA ALA A 188 7.48 0.46 16.61
C ALA A 188 8.93 0.67 17.08
N THR A 189 9.72 -0.40 17.13
CA THR A 189 11.18 -0.37 17.18
C THR A 189 11.70 -1.21 16.05
N LEU A 190 12.64 -0.67 15.26
CA LEU A 190 13.24 -1.38 14.15
C LEU A 190 14.02 -2.60 14.68
N GLN A 191 13.51 -3.80 14.38
CA GLN A 191 14.17 -5.03 14.79
C GLN A 191 15.36 -5.32 13.87
N ASP A 192 16.34 -6.09 14.37
CA ASP A 192 17.54 -6.44 13.59
C ASP A 192 17.18 -7.15 12.26
N CYS A 193 16.15 -8.01 12.27
CA CYS A 193 15.66 -8.70 11.07
C CYS A 193 14.98 -7.76 10.08
N GLU A 194 14.18 -6.81 10.57
CA GLU A 194 13.55 -5.77 9.75
C GLU A 194 14.60 -4.85 9.12
N GLU A 195 15.67 -4.50 9.84
CA GLU A 195 16.80 -3.76 9.27
C GLU A 195 17.47 -4.54 8.13
N ARG A 196 17.73 -5.85 8.31
CA ARG A 196 18.29 -6.69 7.24
C ARG A 196 17.37 -6.75 6.01
N VAL A 197 16.06 -6.85 6.24
CA VAL A 197 15.05 -6.81 5.16
C VAL A 197 15.07 -5.46 4.44
N LEU A 198 15.09 -4.34 5.15
CA LEU A 198 15.19 -3.00 4.56
C LEU A 198 16.43 -2.88 3.67
N ARG A 199 17.59 -3.37 4.16
CA ARG A 199 18.84 -3.36 3.38
C ARG A 199 18.73 -4.19 2.11
N ALA A 200 18.21 -5.40 2.21
CA ALA A 200 18.01 -6.28 1.06
C ALA A 200 17.06 -5.65 0.02
N CYS A 201 15.93 -5.09 0.47
CA CYS A 201 14.99 -4.39 -0.39
C CYS A 201 15.60 -3.16 -1.08
N ALA A 202 16.42 -2.38 -0.37
CA ALA A 202 17.14 -1.24 -0.95
C ALA A 202 18.10 -1.66 -2.07
N ARG A 203 18.84 -2.76 -1.87
CA ARG A 203 19.72 -3.34 -2.89
C ARG A 203 18.93 -3.79 -4.13
N VAL A 204 17.82 -4.52 -3.93
CA VAL A 204 16.96 -4.97 -5.03
C VAL A 204 16.34 -3.78 -5.77
N ALA A 205 15.77 -2.82 -5.05
CA ALA A 205 15.17 -1.61 -5.61
C ALA A 205 16.15 -0.86 -6.51
N ARG A 206 17.40 -0.67 -6.07
CA ARG A 206 18.45 -0.03 -6.89
C ARG A 206 18.77 -0.80 -8.16
N ARG A 207 18.83 -2.13 -8.07
CA ARG A 207 19.19 -3.00 -9.21
C ARG A 207 18.08 -3.08 -10.26
N THR A 208 16.84 -2.87 -9.84
CA THR A 208 15.63 -3.11 -10.64
C THR A 208 14.91 -1.82 -11.03
N GLY A 209 15.25 -0.71 -10.37
CA GLY A 209 14.53 0.57 -10.50
C GLY A 209 13.21 0.61 -9.73
N LEU A 210 12.85 -0.43 -8.96
CA LEU A 210 11.60 -0.43 -8.19
C LEU A 210 11.62 0.67 -7.11
N PRO A 211 10.51 1.41 -6.92
CA PRO A 211 10.34 2.26 -5.74
C PRO A 211 10.19 1.41 -4.48
N ILE A 212 10.28 2.06 -3.32
CA ILE A 212 10.06 1.45 -2.00
C ILE A 212 8.82 2.05 -1.33
N ASN A 213 8.00 1.21 -0.73
CA ASN A 213 7.04 1.57 0.31
C ASN A 213 7.43 0.91 1.63
N VAL A 214 7.41 1.69 2.72
CA VAL A 214 7.69 1.19 4.06
C VAL A 214 6.45 1.36 4.94
N HIS A 215 6.01 0.24 5.51
CA HIS A 215 5.04 0.21 6.59
C HIS A 215 5.67 0.73 7.87
N CYS A 216 5.05 1.72 8.48
CA CYS A 216 5.48 2.31 9.73
C CYS A 216 4.42 2.07 10.80
N GLU A 217 4.64 1.14 11.73
CA GLU A 217 3.83 1.12 12.96
C GLU A 217 4.07 2.43 13.71
N PRO A 218 3.02 3.24 14.06
CA PRO A 218 3.11 4.66 14.41
C PRO A 218 4.42 5.07 15.11
N PRO A 219 5.44 5.48 14.33
CA PRO A 219 6.81 5.39 14.80
C PRO A 219 7.25 6.69 15.46
N THR A 220 8.17 6.59 16.40
CA THR A 220 8.90 7.76 16.89
C THR A 220 9.73 8.36 15.75
N LEU A 221 10.09 9.64 15.86
CA LEU A 221 10.86 10.32 14.82
C LEU A 221 12.22 9.63 14.61
N ASP A 222 12.85 9.20 15.71
CA ASP A 222 14.14 8.52 15.69
C ASP A 222 14.10 7.21 14.90
N VAL A 223 13.03 6.43 15.04
CA VAL A 223 12.86 5.18 14.29
C VAL A 223 12.69 5.45 12.79
N VAL A 224 11.88 6.45 12.41
CA VAL A 224 11.77 6.84 10.99
C VAL A 224 13.11 7.32 10.44
N MET A 225 13.86 8.15 11.18
CA MET A 225 15.18 8.58 10.74
C MET A 225 16.13 7.40 10.56
N GLN A 226 16.11 6.41 11.47
CA GLN A 226 16.91 5.18 11.33
C GLN A 226 16.54 4.41 10.07
N ILE A 227 15.25 4.22 9.78
CA ILE A 227 14.77 3.57 8.54
C ILE A 227 15.32 4.30 7.31
N LEU A 228 15.21 5.63 7.28
CA LEU A 228 15.69 6.43 6.15
C LEU A 228 17.22 6.41 6.02
N ASP A 229 17.95 6.37 7.13
CA ASP A 229 19.41 6.24 7.13
C ASP A 229 19.84 4.89 6.55
N VAL A 230 19.17 3.78 6.92
CA VAL A 230 19.44 2.45 6.36
C VAL A 230 19.26 2.43 4.83
N LEU A 231 18.18 3.03 4.31
CA LEU A 231 17.95 3.12 2.86
C LEU A 231 19.04 3.94 2.15
N VAL A 232 19.47 5.05 2.75
CA VAL A 232 20.54 5.91 2.21
C VAL A 232 21.91 5.23 2.27
N GLU A 233 22.21 4.46 3.31
CA GLU A 233 23.45 3.69 3.44
C GLU A 233 23.59 2.65 2.34
N GLU A 234 22.49 2.00 1.95
CA GLU A 234 22.45 1.11 0.78
C GLU A 234 22.37 1.88 -0.55
N GLY A 235 22.35 3.22 -0.50
CA GLY A 235 22.35 4.14 -1.64
C GLY A 235 21.04 4.21 -2.42
N HIS A 236 19.91 3.89 -1.78
CA HIS A 236 18.60 4.06 -2.37
C HIS A 236 18.20 5.55 -2.44
N ASP A 237 17.48 5.93 -3.48
CA ASP A 237 16.98 7.29 -3.67
C ASP A 237 15.69 7.49 -2.88
N LEU A 238 15.74 8.29 -1.81
CA LEU A 238 14.59 8.57 -0.96
C LEU A 238 13.44 9.26 -1.72
N THR A 239 13.68 9.92 -2.84
CA THR A 239 12.60 10.51 -3.65
C THR A 239 11.71 9.46 -4.34
N ARG A 240 12.17 8.20 -4.36
CA ARG A 240 11.45 6.98 -4.78
C ARG A 240 10.98 6.12 -3.60
N THR A 241 11.00 6.67 -2.38
CA THR A 241 10.51 6.02 -1.17
C THR A 241 9.21 6.67 -0.70
N SER A 242 8.21 5.86 -0.37
CA SER A 242 6.99 6.26 0.33
C SER A 242 6.94 5.65 1.73
N LEU A 243 6.46 6.40 2.71
CA LEU A 243 6.25 5.94 4.07
C LEU A 243 4.75 5.92 4.38
N SER A 244 4.24 4.77 4.78
CA SER A 244 2.82 4.58 5.08
C SER A 244 2.46 5.05 6.50
N HIS A 245 1.16 5.25 6.74
CA HIS A 245 0.53 5.49 8.05
C HIS A 245 1.00 6.75 8.80
N LEU A 246 1.72 7.65 8.12
CA LEU A 246 2.21 8.88 8.75
C LEU A 246 1.09 9.90 8.98
N ASP A 247 -0.10 9.70 8.42
CA ASP A 247 -1.31 10.47 8.75
C ASP A 247 -1.90 10.18 10.13
N GLU A 248 -1.39 9.15 10.83
CA GLU A 248 -1.66 8.93 12.26
C GLU A 248 -0.83 9.86 13.17
N ILE A 249 0.22 10.48 12.62
CA ILE A 249 1.03 11.52 13.25
C ILE A 249 0.51 12.89 12.82
N ILE A 250 -0.03 13.67 13.76
CA ILE A 250 -0.56 15.03 13.48
C ILE A 250 0.43 16.15 13.89
N ASP A 251 1.65 15.77 14.25
CA ASP A 251 2.73 16.71 14.55
C ASP A 251 3.35 17.18 13.23
N ILE A 252 3.14 18.46 12.92
CA ILE A 252 3.65 19.07 11.68
C ILE A 252 5.19 19.14 11.67
N GLU A 253 5.84 19.41 12.81
CA GLU A 253 7.31 19.51 12.85
C GLU A 253 7.97 18.16 12.61
N TYR A 254 7.36 17.09 13.14
CA TYR A 254 7.72 15.72 12.81
C TYR A 254 7.64 15.48 11.30
N LEU A 255 6.47 15.74 10.70
CA LEU A 255 6.22 15.43 9.29
C LEU A 255 7.11 16.25 8.36
N GLU A 256 7.34 17.53 8.66
CA GLU A 256 8.27 18.37 7.90
C GLU A 256 9.71 17.87 8.01
N THR A 257 10.13 17.35 9.16
CA THR A 257 11.46 16.75 9.33
C THR A 257 11.63 15.52 8.45
N VAL A 258 10.61 14.67 8.37
CA VAL A 258 10.57 13.51 7.47
C VAL A 258 10.56 13.96 6.01
N LEU A 259 9.67 14.86 5.62
CA LEU A 259 9.53 15.36 4.25
C LEU A 259 10.82 16.04 3.73
N ARG A 260 11.57 16.73 4.60
CA ARG A 260 12.87 17.32 4.25
C ARG A 260 13.93 16.30 3.83
N ARG A 261 13.75 15.01 4.15
CA ARG A 261 14.60 13.91 3.65
C ARG A 261 14.32 13.55 2.20
N GLY A 262 13.22 14.06 1.62
CA GLY A 262 12.85 13.88 0.21
C GLY A 262 11.86 12.75 -0.06
N VAL A 263 11.41 12.04 0.98
CA VAL A 263 10.43 10.94 0.86
C VAL A 263 9.02 11.43 0.50
N ILE A 264 8.18 10.50 0.07
CA ILE A 264 6.74 10.69 -0.06
C ILE A 264 6.05 10.21 1.22
N VAL A 265 5.11 10.99 1.73
CA VAL A 265 4.34 10.69 2.94
C VAL A 265 2.94 10.21 2.54
N GLY A 266 2.57 9.02 3.02
CA GLY A 266 1.26 8.42 2.85
C GLY A 266 0.25 9.00 3.83
N PHE A 267 -0.85 9.51 3.28
CA PHE A 267 -2.11 9.70 3.99
C PHE A 267 -3.06 8.59 3.58
N ASP A 268 -2.78 7.40 4.12
CA ASP A 268 -3.34 6.15 3.61
C ASP A 268 -4.37 5.50 4.53
N SER A 269 -4.76 6.14 5.64
CA SER A 269 -5.74 5.57 6.56
C SER A 269 -7.05 6.36 6.61
N PHE A 270 -7.42 7.04 5.52
CA PHE A 270 -8.72 7.72 5.43
C PHE A 270 -9.88 6.73 5.57
N GLY A 271 -10.86 7.10 6.39
CA GLY A 271 -12.01 6.24 6.70
C GLY A 271 -11.76 5.25 7.85
N GLN A 272 -10.54 5.20 8.38
CA GLN A 272 -10.20 4.48 9.61
C GLN A 272 -10.26 5.45 10.80
N ASP A 273 -11.26 5.30 11.68
CA ASP A 273 -11.46 6.11 12.90
C ASP A 273 -11.66 5.26 14.17
N GLY A 274 -11.31 3.98 14.08
CA GLY A 274 -11.43 2.97 15.13
C GLY A 274 -10.22 2.89 16.06
N TYR A 275 -10.18 1.83 16.87
CA TYR A 275 -9.04 1.50 17.72
C TYR A 275 -8.17 0.45 17.03
N PHE A 276 -6.88 0.76 16.86
CA PHE A 276 -5.87 -0.19 16.41
C PHE A 276 -5.43 -1.09 17.56
N SER A 277 -5.35 -0.53 18.76
CA SER A 277 -5.12 -1.24 20.01
C SER A 277 -5.98 -0.61 21.12
N PRO A 278 -6.13 -1.27 22.29
CA PRO A 278 -6.92 -0.71 23.40
C PRO A 278 -6.48 0.69 23.85
N THR A 279 -5.25 1.11 23.52
CA THR A 279 -4.68 2.40 23.91
C THR A 279 -4.41 3.34 22.74
N LEU A 280 -4.64 2.90 21.49
CA LEU A 280 -4.34 3.68 20.30
C LEU A 280 -5.56 3.74 19.38
N LYS A 281 -6.10 4.95 19.25
CA LYS A 281 -7.22 5.27 18.36
C LYS A 281 -6.70 5.99 17.11
N SER A 282 -7.18 5.59 15.94
CA SER A 282 -6.88 6.25 14.67
C SER A 282 -7.32 7.71 14.71
N ARG A 283 -6.58 8.58 14.02
CA ARG A 283 -6.97 9.97 13.78
C ARG A 283 -8.21 10.02 12.89
N SER A 284 -9.10 10.96 13.19
CA SER A 284 -10.28 11.19 12.37
C SER A 284 -9.90 11.73 10.99
N ASP A 285 -10.76 11.52 9.99
CA ASP A 285 -10.60 12.13 8.66
C ASP A 285 -10.41 13.65 8.74
N GLN A 286 -11.05 14.32 9.71
CA GLN A 286 -10.91 15.76 9.87
C GLN A 286 -9.48 16.14 10.30
N GLU A 287 -8.92 15.47 11.32
CA GLU A 287 -7.54 15.70 11.77
C GLU A 287 -6.53 15.39 10.66
N LYS A 288 -6.77 14.31 9.89
CA LYS A 288 -5.96 13.93 8.72
C LYS A 288 -6.01 15.01 7.63
N MET A 289 -7.21 15.50 7.28
CA MET A 289 -7.36 16.57 6.29
C MET A 289 -6.73 17.89 6.75
N GLU A 290 -6.88 18.26 8.02
CA GLU A 290 -6.28 19.50 8.58
C GLU A 290 -4.74 19.42 8.53
N THR A 291 -4.17 18.28 8.90
CA THR A 291 -2.73 18.01 8.81
C THR A 291 -2.25 18.05 7.35
N LEU A 292 -2.96 17.39 6.43
CA LEU A 292 -2.66 17.38 5.00
C LEU A 292 -2.66 18.80 4.42
N VAL A 293 -3.69 19.60 4.72
CA VAL A 293 -3.81 20.99 4.26
C VAL A 293 -2.67 21.84 4.80
N ALA A 294 -2.31 21.69 6.07
CA ALA A 294 -1.19 22.40 6.66
C ALA A 294 0.14 22.09 5.94
N LEU A 295 0.38 20.86 5.50
CA LEU A 295 1.57 20.49 4.72
C LEU A 295 1.52 21.03 3.27
N ILE A 296 0.35 21.03 2.64
CA ILE A 296 0.13 21.63 1.32
C ILE A 296 0.44 23.13 1.37
N GLU A 297 -0.05 23.86 2.38
CA GLU A 297 0.22 25.30 2.55
C GLU A 297 1.71 25.61 2.77
N ARG A 298 2.49 24.61 3.20
CA ARG A 298 3.94 24.69 3.38
C ARG A 298 4.74 24.28 2.14
N GLY A 299 4.07 23.87 1.05
CA GLY A 299 4.70 23.57 -0.24
C GLY A 299 5.14 22.11 -0.42
N TYR A 300 4.61 21.18 0.38
CA TYR A 300 4.97 19.76 0.30
C TYR A 300 4.04 18.94 -0.61
N GLU A 301 3.14 19.56 -1.38
CA GLU A 301 2.10 18.82 -2.12
C GLU A 301 2.62 17.82 -3.16
N ASP A 302 3.87 17.96 -3.62
CA ASP A 302 4.54 17.01 -4.53
C ASP A 302 5.08 15.75 -3.84
N GLN A 303 4.96 15.67 -2.50
CA GLN A 303 5.45 14.60 -1.64
C GLN A 303 4.33 13.92 -0.83
N LEU A 304 3.06 14.14 -1.19
CA LEU A 304 1.91 13.61 -0.47
C LEU A 304 1.09 12.69 -1.39
N VAL A 305 0.64 11.55 -0.87
CA VAL A 305 -0.24 10.59 -1.57
C VAL A 305 -1.38 10.16 -0.65
N LEU A 306 -2.50 9.70 -1.24
CA LEU A 306 -3.73 9.38 -0.51
C LEU A 306 -4.15 7.93 -0.73
N SER A 307 -4.66 7.28 0.32
CA SER A 307 -5.23 5.93 0.26
C SER A 307 -6.17 5.65 1.44
N MET A 308 -6.66 4.41 1.57
CA MET A 308 -7.52 3.96 2.68
C MET A 308 -6.99 2.75 3.45
N ASP A 309 -5.99 2.03 2.91
CA ASP A 309 -5.40 0.85 3.54
C ASP A 309 -6.49 -0.17 3.93
N MET A 310 -7.16 -0.71 2.90
CA MET A 310 -8.33 -1.58 3.05
C MET A 310 -8.00 -3.00 3.54
N GLY A 311 -7.20 -3.13 4.60
CA GLY A 311 -6.74 -4.41 5.16
C GLY A 311 -7.80 -5.23 5.89
N LYS A 312 -8.91 -4.64 6.37
CA LYS A 312 -9.90 -5.35 7.21
C LYS A 312 -11.31 -5.26 6.62
N LYS A 313 -12.09 -6.34 6.77
CA LYS A 313 -13.46 -6.37 6.21
C LYS A 313 -14.33 -5.24 6.74
N HIS A 314 -14.26 -4.90 8.02
CA HIS A 314 -15.12 -3.83 8.57
C HIS A 314 -14.87 -2.43 7.97
N TYR A 315 -13.76 -2.23 7.24
CA TYR A 315 -13.52 -1.00 6.46
C TYR A 315 -14.37 -0.94 5.19
N LEU A 316 -14.82 -2.09 4.68
CA LEU A 316 -15.64 -2.21 3.48
C LEU A 316 -17.08 -1.74 3.74
N LYS A 317 -17.71 -1.17 2.72
CA LYS A 317 -19.09 -0.65 2.81
C LYS A 317 -20.09 -1.74 3.11
N ARG A 318 -19.86 -2.96 2.60
CA ARG A 318 -20.70 -4.13 2.90
C ARG A 318 -20.90 -4.33 4.41
N PHE A 319 -19.94 -3.91 5.23
CA PHE A 319 -19.97 -4.04 6.69
C PHE A 319 -20.13 -2.70 7.41
N GLY A 320 -20.53 -1.65 6.69
CA GLY A 320 -20.78 -0.32 7.23
C GLY A 320 -19.56 0.60 7.28
N GLY A 321 -18.42 0.18 6.75
CA GLY A 321 -17.24 1.01 6.54
C GLY A 321 -17.36 1.95 5.33
N MET A 322 -16.24 2.59 4.96
CA MET A 322 -16.23 3.62 3.92
C MET A 322 -15.92 3.09 2.51
N GLY A 323 -15.22 1.95 2.38
CA GLY A 323 -14.87 1.33 1.10
C GLY A 323 -13.71 2.01 0.36
N TYR A 324 -13.24 1.37 -0.72
CA TYR A 324 -12.13 1.86 -1.57
C TYR A 324 -12.40 3.18 -2.28
N ASP A 325 -13.63 3.72 -2.23
CA ASP A 325 -13.97 4.97 -2.89
C ASP A 325 -14.06 6.18 -1.96
N HIS A 326 -13.72 5.99 -0.68
CA HIS A 326 -13.86 7.01 0.36
C HIS A 326 -13.09 8.29 0.02
N VAL A 327 -11.83 8.14 -0.37
CA VAL A 327 -10.99 9.27 -0.79
C VAL A 327 -11.68 10.04 -1.91
N LEU A 328 -12.06 9.35 -2.99
CA LEU A 328 -12.62 9.99 -4.19
C LEU A 328 -14.02 10.60 -3.96
N ARG A 329 -14.92 9.90 -3.25
CA ARG A 329 -16.31 10.35 -3.07
C ARG A 329 -16.52 11.30 -1.90
N ARG A 330 -15.62 11.33 -0.91
CA ARG A 330 -15.84 12.06 0.35
C ARG A 330 -14.69 12.98 0.72
N ILE A 331 -13.45 12.48 0.73
CA ILE A 331 -12.29 13.30 1.14
C ILE A 331 -12.01 14.39 0.10
N ILE A 332 -11.87 14.03 -1.16
CA ILE A 332 -11.56 14.97 -2.26
C ILE A 332 -12.62 16.09 -2.37
N PRO A 333 -13.95 15.80 -2.36
CA PRO A 333 -14.96 16.86 -2.31
C PRO A 333 -14.83 17.77 -1.09
N ARG A 334 -14.51 17.25 0.11
CA ARG A 334 -14.35 18.05 1.32
C ARG A 334 -13.10 18.93 1.28
N LEU A 335 -11.96 18.40 0.85
CA LEU A 335 -10.73 19.17 0.64
C LEU A 335 -10.96 20.35 -0.32
N ARG A 336 -11.70 20.12 -1.41
CA ARG A 336 -12.07 21.16 -2.36
C ARG A 336 -13.01 22.21 -1.76
N GLN A 337 -14.11 21.78 -1.14
CA GLN A 337 -15.21 22.67 -0.74
C GLN A 337 -14.93 23.43 0.56
N ILE A 338 -14.27 22.80 1.53
CA ILE A 338 -14.08 23.34 2.88
C ILE A 338 -12.71 24.02 3.01
N TYR A 339 -11.67 23.38 2.47
CA TYR A 339 -10.29 23.83 2.62
C TYR A 339 -9.76 24.56 1.38
N GLY A 340 -10.54 24.62 0.29
CA GLY A 340 -10.17 25.35 -0.92
C GLY A 340 -8.98 24.74 -1.69
N VAL A 341 -8.66 23.46 -1.44
CA VAL A 341 -7.56 22.81 -2.13
C VAL A 341 -7.89 22.67 -3.62
N THR A 342 -7.00 23.19 -4.46
CA THR A 342 -7.23 23.34 -5.90
C THR A 342 -7.17 22.01 -6.64
N ASP A 343 -7.81 21.94 -7.82
CA ASP A 343 -7.75 20.74 -8.67
C ASP A 343 -6.30 20.44 -9.15
N VAL A 344 -5.43 21.46 -9.24
CA VAL A 344 -4.00 21.27 -9.54
C VAL A 344 -3.30 20.49 -8.43
N VAL A 345 -3.57 20.83 -7.17
CA VAL A 345 -3.04 20.08 -6.03
C VAL A 345 -3.67 18.69 -5.97
N MET A 346 -4.97 18.56 -6.21
CA MET A 346 -5.63 17.24 -6.27
C MET A 346 -4.99 16.32 -7.33
N ASP A 347 -4.64 16.84 -8.50
CA ASP A 347 -3.92 16.08 -9.53
C ASP A 347 -2.54 15.63 -9.05
N LYS A 348 -1.83 16.45 -8.28
CA LYS A 348 -0.56 16.05 -7.65
C LYS A 348 -0.75 14.85 -6.73
N LEU A 349 -1.69 14.95 -5.79
CA LEU A 349 -1.94 13.91 -4.78
C LEU A 349 -2.40 12.57 -5.38
N LEU A 350 -3.23 12.62 -6.43
CA LEU A 350 -3.89 11.44 -7.00
C LEU A 350 -3.23 10.87 -8.25
N VAL A 351 -2.50 11.67 -9.02
CA VAL A 351 -2.01 11.29 -10.34
C VAL A 351 -0.52 11.55 -10.46
N THR A 352 -0.07 12.79 -10.29
CA THR A 352 1.31 13.17 -10.62
C THR A 352 2.31 12.57 -9.64
N THR A 353 2.08 12.62 -8.33
CA THR A 353 2.96 12.01 -7.31
C THR A 353 2.95 10.48 -7.39
N PRO A 354 1.78 9.78 -7.44
CA PRO A 354 1.76 8.33 -7.64
C PRO A 354 2.43 7.87 -8.93
N ARG A 355 2.19 8.56 -10.06
CA ARG A 355 2.85 8.26 -11.34
C ARG A 355 4.37 8.41 -11.23
N ARG A 356 4.85 9.49 -10.62
CA ARG A 356 6.28 9.72 -10.41
C ARG A 356 6.90 8.62 -9.57
N LEU A 357 6.23 8.21 -8.49
CA LEU A 357 6.68 7.13 -7.61
C LEU A 357 6.77 5.79 -8.36
N LEU A 358 5.72 5.43 -9.10
CA LEU A 358 5.57 4.10 -9.72
C LEU A 358 6.27 3.94 -11.08
N THR A 359 6.77 5.03 -11.67
CA THR A 359 7.45 4.96 -12.96
C THR A 359 8.82 4.33 -12.80
N ILE A 360 9.04 3.20 -13.46
CA ILE A 360 10.32 2.52 -13.59
C ILE A 360 10.97 3.01 -14.88
N ASP A 361 12.14 3.62 -14.74
CA ASP A 361 12.93 4.05 -15.88
C ASP A 361 13.73 2.88 -16.46
N PRO A 362 14.00 2.87 -17.78
CA PRO A 362 14.86 1.87 -18.39
C PRO A 362 16.23 1.88 -17.71
N ILE A 363 16.72 0.70 -17.30
CA ILE A 363 18.05 0.58 -16.73
C ILE A 363 19.06 0.89 -17.83
N THR A 364 19.65 2.08 -17.81
CA THR A 364 20.83 2.37 -18.63
C THR A 364 21.98 1.54 -18.09
N LEU A 365 22.31 0.44 -18.79
CA LEU A 365 23.56 -0.27 -18.60
C LEU A 365 24.71 0.69 -18.95
N SER A 366 25.27 1.37 -17.96
CA SER A 366 26.49 2.17 -18.10
C SER A 366 27.73 1.33 -17.87
#